data_AF-A0A0G1XHK9-F1
#
_entry.id   AF-A0A0G1XHK9-F1
#
_cell.length_a   1.000
_cell.length_b   1.000
_cell.length_c   1.000
_cell.angle_alpha   90.00
_cell.angle_beta   90.00
_cell.angle_gamma   90.00
#
_symmetry.space_group_name_H-M   'P 1'
#
loop_
_entity.id
_entity.type
_entity.pdbx_description
1 polymer ?
#
loop_
_entity_poly.entity_id
_entity_poly.type
_entity_poly.pdbx_seq_one_letter_code
_entity_poly.pdbx_strand_id
1 'polypeptide(L)'
;MDLDYDTKKAYAVERISEEHFGSNLHVKKIIASDIVTGPDAYATLFADDTDTLYLLIESSDIAMTLADVRSMVRSMNIKAKGYFIPRQDGNYFETRGREIYSTVFPGRKISPTSIAFYQTLSLYNPALVQVEHLKGDLRSYNVVGKHWRKEYDASFIEKRMHSDG
;
A
#
# COMPACT_ATOMS: atom_id res chain seq x y z
N MET A 1 4.76 17.37 17.73
CA MET A 1 4.20 16.04 17.38
C MET A 1 3.16 15.77 18.44
N ASP A 2 1.89 15.75 18.08
CA ASP A 2 0.80 15.57 19.04
C ASP A 2 0.64 14.07 19.27
N LEU A 3 1.02 13.58 20.46
CA LEU A 3 0.98 12.16 20.82
C LEU A 3 -0.42 11.54 20.56
N ASP A 4 -1.45 12.38 20.63
CA ASP A 4 -2.84 12.06 20.35
C ASP A 4 -3.11 11.74 18.86
N TYR A 5 -2.42 12.42 17.92
CA TYR A 5 -2.63 12.19 16.49
C TYR A 5 -2.07 10.83 16.04
N ASP A 6 -0.82 10.52 16.39
CA ASP A 6 -0.17 9.27 16.00
C ASP A 6 -0.91 8.07 16.61
N THR A 7 -1.41 8.21 17.85
CA THR A 7 -2.24 7.20 18.51
C THR A 7 -3.55 6.96 17.75
N LYS A 8 -4.28 8.03 17.37
CA LYS A 8 -5.50 7.91 16.56
C LYS A 8 -5.24 7.29 15.19
N LYS A 9 -4.13 7.67 14.55
CA LYS A 9 -3.73 7.14 13.25
C LYS A 9 -3.38 5.65 13.34
N ALA A 10 -2.66 5.24 14.39
CA ALA A 10 -2.36 3.84 14.67
C ALA A 10 -3.65 3.01 14.78
N TYR A 11 -4.59 3.41 15.63
CA TYR A 11 -5.89 2.71 15.76
C TYR A 11 -6.67 2.65 14.43
N ALA A 12 -6.63 3.71 13.63
CA ALA A 12 -7.26 3.71 12.32
C ALA A 12 -6.62 2.67 11.38
N VAL A 13 -5.29 2.62 11.33
CA VAL A 13 -4.52 1.65 10.52
C VAL A 13 -4.79 0.21 10.97
N GLU A 14 -4.79 -0.06 12.28
CA GLU A 14 -5.10 -1.39 12.83
C GLU A 14 -6.51 -1.84 12.42
N ARG A 15 -7.50 -0.98 12.63
CA ARG A 15 -8.90 -1.24 12.28
C ARG A 15 -9.07 -1.52 10.79
N ILE A 16 -8.48 -0.70 9.91
CA ILE A 16 -8.54 -0.93 8.47
C ILE A 16 -7.84 -2.24 8.09
N SER A 17 -6.70 -2.55 8.74
CA SER A 17 -5.94 -3.78 8.48
C SER A 17 -6.76 -5.03 8.80
N GLU A 18 -7.47 -5.01 9.92
CA GLU A 18 -8.37 -6.09 10.34
C GLU A 18 -9.60 -6.18 9.44
N GLU A 19 -10.34 -5.08 9.26
CA GLU A 19 -11.60 -5.06 8.50
C GLU A 19 -11.42 -5.44 7.03
N HIS A 20 -10.36 -4.96 6.37
CA HIS A 20 -10.16 -5.15 4.94
C HIS A 20 -9.29 -6.34 4.57
N PHE A 21 -8.37 -6.77 5.44
CA PHE A 21 -7.40 -7.83 5.12
C PHE A 21 -7.43 -8.99 6.11
N GLY A 22 -8.18 -8.88 7.21
CA GLY A 22 -8.15 -9.88 8.28
C GLY A 22 -6.83 -9.95 9.03
N SER A 23 -6.00 -8.92 8.91
CA SER A 23 -4.67 -8.89 9.51
C SER A 23 -4.75 -8.15 10.83
N ASN A 24 -4.62 -8.89 11.93
CA ASN A 24 -4.57 -8.32 13.28
C ASN A 24 -3.17 -7.74 13.57
N LEU A 25 -2.83 -6.67 12.85
CA LEU A 25 -1.56 -5.95 13.05
C LEU A 25 -1.69 -5.07 14.29
N HIS A 26 -0.65 -5.05 15.12
CA HIS A 26 -0.53 -4.08 16.19
C HIS A 26 0.50 -3.01 15.80
N VAL A 27 0.07 -1.76 15.68
CA VAL A 27 0.93 -0.65 15.26
C VAL A 27 1.76 -0.17 16.44
N LYS A 28 3.03 -0.58 16.49
CA LYS A 28 4.00 -0.06 17.45
C LYS A 28 4.30 1.42 17.21
N LYS A 29 4.41 1.82 15.93
CA LYS A 29 4.86 3.17 15.58
C LYS A 29 4.45 3.64 14.20
N ILE A 30 3.97 4.89 14.12
CA ILE A 30 3.82 5.64 12.87
C ILE A 30 5.16 6.28 12.48
N ILE A 31 5.70 5.88 11.33
CA ILE A 31 6.96 6.41 10.81
C ILE A 31 6.69 7.67 9.99
N ALA A 32 5.71 7.63 9.09
CA ALA A 32 5.27 8.79 8.33
C ALA A 32 3.82 8.58 7.91
N SER A 33 3.00 9.62 8.01
CA SER A 33 1.58 9.58 7.65
C SER A 33 1.27 10.65 6.59
N ASP A 34 0.10 10.48 5.95
CA ASP A 34 -0.49 11.47 5.04
C ASP A 34 0.43 11.81 3.85
N ILE A 35 1.26 10.84 3.47
CA ILE A 35 2.16 10.96 2.32
C ILE A 35 1.31 10.90 1.06
N VAL A 36 1.26 12.01 0.32
CA VAL A 36 0.52 12.07 -0.94
C VAL A 36 1.12 11.10 -1.95
N THR A 37 0.30 10.22 -2.52
CA THR A 37 0.69 9.23 -3.55
C THR A 37 -0.08 9.38 -4.86
N GLY A 38 -1.10 10.25 -4.87
CA GLY A 38 -1.90 10.62 -6.03
C GLY A 38 -2.81 11.82 -5.70
N PRO A 39 -3.69 12.24 -6.62
CA PRO A 39 -4.58 13.39 -6.44
C PRO A 39 -5.49 13.30 -5.20
N ASP A 40 -5.91 12.08 -4.84
CA ASP A 40 -6.73 11.79 -3.66
C ASP A 40 -6.29 10.47 -3.02
N ALA A 41 -4.98 10.22 -2.98
CA ALA A 41 -4.43 9.00 -2.43
C ALA A 41 -3.31 9.31 -1.44
N TYR A 42 -3.37 8.70 -0.27
CA TYR A 42 -2.47 8.96 0.85
C TYR A 42 -1.92 7.66 1.40
N ALA A 43 -0.67 7.70 1.84
CA ALA A 43 0.00 6.55 2.41
C ALA A 43 0.46 6.81 3.85
N THR A 44 0.39 5.75 4.66
CA THR A 44 0.91 5.70 6.02
C THR A 44 1.93 4.57 6.10
N LEU A 45 3.18 4.92 6.41
CA LEU A 45 4.28 4.00 6.68
C LEU A 45 4.39 3.79 8.19
N PHE A 46 4.36 2.53 8.63
CA PHE A 46 4.37 2.17 10.04
C PHE A 46 5.15 0.88 10.30
N ALA A 47 5.51 0.66 11.57
CA ALA A 47 6.10 -0.57 12.06
C ALA A 47 5.13 -1.25 13.03
N ASP A 48 5.10 -2.59 12.99
CA ASP A 48 4.43 -3.39 14.01
C ASP A 48 5.31 -3.64 15.25
N ASP A 49 4.81 -4.42 16.20
CA ASP A 49 5.52 -4.82 17.41
C ASP A 49 6.78 -5.67 17.15
N THR A 50 6.87 -6.30 15.97
CA THR A 50 8.04 -7.07 15.51
C THR A 50 9.06 -6.24 14.72
N ASP A 51 8.87 -4.92 14.65
CA ASP A 51 9.64 -4.00 13.81
C ASP A 51 9.53 -4.30 12.30
N THR A 52 8.50 -5.07 11.89
CA THR A 52 8.19 -5.30 10.49
C THR A 52 7.49 -4.06 9.91
N LEU A 53 7.94 -3.65 8.72
CA LEU A 53 7.44 -2.45 8.07
C LEU A 53 6.24 -2.72 7.17
N TYR A 54 5.28 -1.82 7.22
CA TYR A 54 4.06 -1.85 6.43
C TYR A 54 3.73 -0.49 5.84
N LEU A 55 3.09 -0.51 4.68
CA LEU A 55 2.55 0.66 4.02
C LEU A 55 1.06 0.44 3.76
N LEU A 56 0.22 1.28 4.36
CA LEU A 56 -1.20 1.37 4.03
C LEU A 56 -1.39 2.53 3.04
N ILE A 57 -2.05 2.28 1.92
CA ILE A 57 -2.42 3.29 0.93
C ILE A 57 -3.94 3.32 0.80
N GLU A 58 -4.53 4.51 0.88
CA GLU A 58 -5.97 4.71 0.87
C GLU A 58 -6.32 5.85 -0.09
N SER A 59 -7.49 5.75 -0.72
CA SER A 59 -8.09 6.83 -1.49
C SER A 59 -9.59 6.91 -1.21
N SER A 60 -10.13 8.11 -1.03
CA SER A 60 -11.56 8.32 -0.76
C SER A 60 -12.40 8.19 -2.02
N ASP A 61 -11.96 8.83 -3.11
CA ASP A 61 -12.78 9.07 -4.30
C ASP A 61 -12.26 8.33 -5.53
N ILE A 62 -11.00 7.90 -5.53
CA ILE A 62 -10.35 7.28 -6.69
C ILE A 62 -10.15 5.78 -6.45
N ALA A 63 -10.76 4.97 -7.32
CA ALA A 63 -10.51 3.54 -7.35
C ALA A 63 -9.05 3.28 -7.76
N MET A 64 -8.30 2.57 -6.92
CA MET A 64 -6.94 2.13 -7.23
C MET A 64 -6.95 0.67 -7.66
N THR A 65 -6.15 0.32 -8.67
CA THR A 65 -5.88 -1.07 -9.04
C THR A 65 -4.58 -1.57 -8.39
N LEU A 66 -4.36 -2.89 -8.40
CA LEU A 66 -3.07 -3.46 -7.99
C LEU A 66 -1.89 -2.91 -8.84
N ALA A 67 -2.12 -2.59 -10.12
CA ALA A 67 -1.12 -1.95 -10.97
C ALA A 67 -0.76 -0.54 -10.46
N ASP A 68 -1.77 0.25 -10.09
CA ASP A 68 -1.57 1.60 -9.56
C ASP A 68 -0.80 1.56 -8.25
N VAL A 69 -1.20 0.70 -7.32
CA VAL A 69 -0.52 0.53 -6.02
C VAL A 69 0.92 0.09 -6.21
N ARG A 70 1.20 -0.86 -7.11
CA ARG A 70 2.59 -1.27 -7.45
C ARG A 70 3.41 -0.11 -7.98
N SER A 71 2.81 0.73 -8.83
CA SER A 71 3.44 1.93 -9.38
C SER A 71 3.73 2.96 -8.29
N MET A 72 2.77 3.22 -7.39
CA MET A 72 2.93 4.12 -6.24
C MET A 72 4.05 3.65 -5.32
N VAL A 73 4.02 2.39 -4.88
CA VAL A 73 5.05 1.79 -4.01
C VAL A 73 6.45 1.93 -4.63
N ARG A 74 6.60 1.59 -5.92
CA ARG A 74 7.88 1.75 -6.63
C ARG A 74 8.33 3.20 -6.66
N SER A 75 7.40 4.13 -6.88
CA SER A 75 7.70 5.56 -7.02
C SER A 75 7.99 6.24 -5.69
N MET A 76 7.47 5.70 -4.58
CA MET A 76 7.84 6.02 -3.19
C MET A 76 9.23 5.54 -2.80
N ASN A 77 9.99 4.91 -3.72
CA ASN A 77 11.24 4.20 -3.45
C ASN A 77 11.09 3.03 -2.47
N ILE A 78 9.94 2.34 -2.44
CA ILE A 78 9.74 1.20 -1.55
C ILE A 78 9.91 -0.11 -2.33
N LYS A 79 10.63 -1.08 -1.76
CA LYS A 79 10.59 -2.47 -2.20
C LYS A 79 9.53 -3.21 -1.38
N ALA A 80 8.48 -3.68 -2.06
CA ALA A 80 7.48 -4.54 -1.42
C ALA A 80 8.03 -5.96 -1.24
N LYS A 81 7.78 -6.54 -0.06
CA LYS A 81 7.92 -7.97 0.21
C LYS A 81 6.68 -8.73 -0.25
N GLY A 82 5.50 -8.14 -0.07
CA GLY A 82 4.22 -8.73 -0.45
C GLY A 82 3.06 -7.74 -0.38
N TYR A 83 1.93 -8.12 -0.99
CA TYR A 83 0.69 -7.35 -1.00
C TYR A 83 -0.38 -8.19 -0.30
N PHE A 84 -1.04 -7.61 0.70
CA PHE A 84 -2.08 -8.31 1.44
C PHE A 84 -3.32 -8.51 0.58
N ILE A 85 -4.01 -9.63 0.78
CA ILE A 85 -5.14 -9.98 -0.05
C ILE A 85 -6.42 -9.40 0.59
N PRO A 86 -7.23 -8.63 -0.16
CA PRO A 86 -8.48 -8.09 0.37
C PRO A 86 -9.47 -9.18 0.78
N ARG A 87 -10.29 -8.88 1.78
CA ARG A 87 -11.46 -9.66 2.23
C ARG A 87 -11.12 -11.10 2.65
N GLN A 88 -9.85 -11.39 2.93
CA GLN A 88 -9.35 -12.73 3.21
C GLN A 88 -9.64 -13.75 2.08
N ASP A 89 -9.95 -13.28 0.87
CA ASP A 89 -10.17 -14.15 -0.28
C ASP A 89 -8.81 -14.49 -0.90
N GLY A 90 -8.22 -15.62 -0.51
CA GLY A 90 -6.86 -16.03 -0.92
C GLY A 90 -6.61 -16.05 -2.44
N ASN A 91 -7.66 -16.01 -3.26
CA ASN A 91 -7.54 -15.97 -4.73
C ASN A 91 -8.07 -14.66 -5.33
N TYR A 92 -8.33 -13.61 -4.53
CA TYR A 92 -8.99 -12.37 -4.97
C TYR A 92 -8.46 -11.82 -6.30
N PHE A 93 -7.15 -11.57 -6.39
CA PHE A 93 -6.53 -11.02 -7.60
C PHE A 93 -6.65 -11.97 -8.78
N GLU A 94 -6.51 -13.28 -8.54
CA GLU A 94 -6.68 -14.29 -9.58
C GLU A 94 -8.11 -14.35 -10.10
N THR A 95 -9.09 -14.44 -9.19
CA THR A 95 -10.52 -14.47 -9.50
C THR A 95 -10.91 -13.25 -10.33
N ARG A 96 -10.54 -12.04 -9.86
CA ARG A 96 -10.80 -10.80 -10.60
C ARG A 96 -10.08 -10.76 -11.94
N GLY A 97 -8.83 -11.19 -12.02
CA GLY A 97 -8.11 -11.28 -13.28
C GLY A 97 -8.81 -12.20 -14.30
N ARG A 98 -9.35 -13.33 -13.85
CA ARG A 98 -10.10 -14.27 -14.71
C ARG A 98 -11.44 -13.69 -15.19
N GLU A 99 -12.15 -12.98 -14.32
CA GLU A 99 -13.41 -12.27 -14.68
C GLU A 99 -13.15 -11.22 -15.78
N ILE A 100 -12.13 -10.38 -15.59
CA ILE A 100 -11.78 -9.34 -16.56
C ILE A 100 -11.30 -9.97 -17.87
N TYR A 101 -10.43 -10.99 -17.81
CA TYR A 101 -9.97 -11.70 -19.00
C TYR A 101 -11.13 -12.28 -19.81
N SER A 102 -12.08 -12.95 -19.13
CA SER A 102 -13.22 -13.60 -19.79
C SER A 102 -14.16 -12.59 -20.44
N THR A 103 -14.23 -11.37 -19.89
CA THR A 103 -15.00 -10.26 -20.47
C THR A 103 -14.34 -9.74 -21.74
N VAL A 104 -13.01 -9.62 -21.76
CA VAL A 104 -12.24 -9.12 -22.92
C VAL A 104 -12.08 -10.18 -24.02
N PHE A 105 -11.96 -11.46 -23.65
CA PHE A 105 -11.77 -12.58 -24.58
C PHE A 105 -12.79 -13.72 -24.34
N PRO A 106 -14.06 -13.53 -24.72
CA PRO A 106 -15.08 -14.56 -24.57
C PRO A 106 -14.69 -15.87 -25.28
N GLY A 107 -14.84 -17.00 -24.59
CA GLY A 107 -14.63 -18.34 -25.15
C GLY A 107 -13.17 -18.78 -25.32
N ARG A 108 -12.17 -17.95 -24.96
CA ARG A 108 -10.77 -18.37 -24.95
C ARG A 108 -10.41 -19.15 -23.69
N LYS A 109 -9.60 -20.19 -23.84
CA LYS A 109 -9.04 -20.93 -22.70
C LYS A 109 -8.06 -20.03 -21.94
N ILE A 110 -8.19 -20.03 -20.62
CA ILE A 110 -7.34 -19.25 -19.71
C ILE A 110 -6.03 -20.00 -19.47
N SER A 111 -4.89 -19.31 -19.62
CA SER A 111 -3.59 -19.79 -19.13
C SER A 111 -3.07 -18.89 -18.00
N PRO A 112 -2.22 -19.40 -17.08
CA PRO A 112 -1.65 -18.58 -15.99
C PRO A 112 -0.88 -17.35 -16.50
N THR A 113 -0.11 -17.49 -17.58
CA THR A 113 0.61 -16.36 -18.20
C THR A 113 -0.37 -15.33 -18.78
N SER A 114 -1.50 -15.79 -19.30
CA SER A 114 -2.53 -14.91 -19.88
C SER A 114 -3.27 -14.06 -18.85
N ILE A 115 -3.32 -14.47 -17.57
CA ILE A 115 -4.07 -13.73 -16.54
C ILE A 115 -3.22 -12.76 -15.73
N ALA A 116 -1.90 -12.91 -15.70
CA ALA A 116 -1.03 -12.13 -14.81
C ALA A 116 -1.22 -10.61 -14.96
N PHE A 117 -1.36 -10.11 -16.19
CA PHE A 117 -1.68 -8.70 -16.46
C PHE A 117 -3.08 -8.33 -15.94
N TYR A 118 -4.08 -9.18 -16.16
CA TYR A 118 -5.45 -8.90 -15.74
C TYR A 118 -5.62 -8.91 -14.22
N GLN A 119 -4.83 -9.72 -13.50
CA GLN A 119 -4.76 -9.66 -12.04
C GLN A 119 -4.37 -8.26 -11.55
N THR A 120 -3.51 -7.54 -12.28
CA THR A 120 -3.10 -6.19 -11.87
C THR A 120 -4.20 -5.14 -12.07
N LEU A 121 -5.25 -5.44 -12.84
CA LEU A 121 -6.40 -4.54 -13.04
C LEU A 121 -7.44 -4.66 -11.92
N SER A 122 -7.27 -5.61 -11.01
CA SER A 122 -8.17 -5.80 -9.87
C SER A 122 -8.15 -4.59 -8.95
N LEU A 123 -9.33 -4.17 -8.47
CA LEU A 123 -9.46 -3.10 -7.49
C LEU A 123 -8.74 -3.45 -6.19
N TYR A 124 -7.96 -2.50 -5.68
CA TYR A 124 -7.13 -2.63 -4.49
C TYR A 124 -7.07 -1.30 -3.73
N ASN A 125 -8.18 -0.98 -3.06
CA ASN A 125 -8.35 0.20 -2.21
C ASN A 125 -9.24 -0.18 -1.01
N PRO A 126 -8.80 -0.01 0.26
CA PRO A 126 -7.43 0.32 0.64
C PRO A 126 -6.44 -0.77 0.22
N ALA A 127 -5.16 -0.46 0.26
CA ALA A 127 -4.07 -1.37 -0.07
C ALA A 127 -3.07 -1.48 1.06
N LEU A 128 -2.79 -2.70 1.51
CA LEU A 128 -1.81 -2.97 2.56
C LEU A 128 -0.60 -3.74 1.99
N VAL A 129 0.60 -3.23 2.25
CA VAL A 129 1.83 -3.75 1.63
C VAL A 129 2.83 -4.03 2.74
N GLN A 130 3.38 -5.25 2.77
CA GLN A 130 4.56 -5.53 3.60
C GLN A 130 5.79 -4.95 2.90
N VAL A 131 6.53 -4.12 3.60
CA VAL A 131 7.72 -3.46 3.08
C VAL A 131 8.96 -4.30 3.39
N GLU A 132 9.77 -4.56 2.37
CA GLU A 132 11.07 -5.22 2.56
C GLU A 132 12.14 -4.22 3.00
N HIS A 133 12.25 -3.10 2.27
CA HIS A 133 13.12 -1.97 2.60
C HIS A 133 12.78 -0.75 1.74
N LEU A 134 13.29 0.41 2.14
CA LEU A 134 13.34 1.62 1.32
C LEU A 134 14.60 1.63 0.44
N LYS A 135 14.48 2.18 -0.76
CA LYS A 135 15.55 2.37 -1.75
C LYS A 135 15.99 3.84 -1.75
N GLY A 136 16.49 4.31 -0.62
CA GLY A 136 16.86 5.71 -0.40
C GLY A 136 15.72 6.54 0.17
N ASP A 137 15.62 7.81 -0.25
CA ASP A 137 14.67 8.77 0.31
C ASP A 137 13.21 8.36 0.06
N LEU A 138 12.34 8.65 1.03
CA LEU A 138 10.90 8.46 0.90
C LEU A 138 10.32 9.59 0.04
N ARG A 139 9.51 9.22 -0.95
CA ARG A 139 8.98 10.15 -1.95
C ARG A 139 7.47 10.31 -1.84
N SER A 140 7.00 11.52 -2.18
CA SER A 140 5.59 11.87 -2.31
C SER A 140 5.29 12.34 -3.73
N TYR A 141 4.02 12.27 -4.11
CA TYR A 141 3.53 12.79 -5.38
C TYR A 141 3.12 14.26 -5.25
N ASN A 142 3.72 15.12 -6.08
CA ASN A 142 3.29 16.50 -6.22
C ASN A 142 2.12 16.58 -7.21
N VAL A 143 0.90 16.75 -6.70
CA VAL A 143 -0.33 16.80 -7.52
C VAL A 143 -0.30 17.96 -8.52
N VAL A 144 0.15 19.14 -8.09
CA VAL A 144 0.22 20.34 -8.96
C VAL A 144 1.28 20.16 -10.05
N GLY A 145 2.47 19.73 -9.65
CA GLY A 145 3.61 19.54 -10.56
C GLY A 145 3.56 18.26 -11.38
N LYS A 146 2.63 17.34 -11.06
CA LYS A 146 2.49 16.01 -11.65
C LYS A 146 3.78 15.17 -11.67
N HIS A 147 4.61 15.30 -10.63
CA HIS A 147 5.87 14.57 -10.52
C HIS A 147 6.09 14.05 -9.10
N TRP A 148 6.89 13.00 -8.97
CA TRP A 148 7.34 12.50 -7.67
C TRP A 148 8.50 13.34 -7.15
N ARG A 149 8.47 13.71 -5.87
CA ARG A 149 9.52 14.49 -5.20
C ARG A 149 9.97 13.80 -3.92
N LYS A 150 11.14 14.20 -3.41
CA LYS A 150 11.59 13.81 -2.08
C LYS A 150 10.65 14.43 -1.04
N GLU A 151 10.20 13.63 -0.07
CA GLU A 151 9.43 14.09 1.09
C GLU A 151 10.28 13.99 2.37
N TYR A 152 10.90 12.83 2.59
CA TYR A 152 11.78 12.60 3.74
C TYR A 152 13.11 11.99 3.31
N ASP A 153 14.20 12.44 3.93
CA ASP A 153 15.52 11.84 3.74
C ASP A 153 15.55 10.42 4.31
N ALA A 154 16.31 9.52 3.67
CA ALA A 154 16.49 8.15 4.15
C ALA A 154 16.94 8.10 5.62
N SER A 155 17.90 8.96 5.98
CA SER A 155 18.40 9.06 7.36
C SER A 155 17.36 9.50 8.38
N PHE A 156 16.36 10.29 7.97
CA PHE A 156 15.24 10.66 8.85
C PHE A 156 14.36 9.45 9.12
N ILE A 157 14.06 8.66 8.08
CA ILE A 157 13.27 7.44 8.20
C ILE A 157 14.00 6.40 9.07
N GLU A 158 15.29 6.18 8.82
CA GLU A 158 16.12 5.26 9.63
C GLU A 158 16.13 5.66 11.11
N LYS A 159 16.36 6.94 11.42
CA LYS A 159 16.29 7.44 12.79
C LYS A 159 14.93 7.19 13.41
N ARG A 160 13.85 7.37 12.65
CA ARG A 160 12.49 7.17 13.15
C ARG A 160 12.12 5.69 13.26
N MET A 161 12.75 4.80 12.52
CA MET A 161 12.64 3.36 12.73
C MET A 161 13.35 2.91 14.01
N HIS A 162 14.52 3.47 14.30
CA HIS A 162 15.37 3.06 15.42
C HIS A 162 15.21 3.89 16.70
N SER A 163 14.45 4.98 16.69
CA SER A 163 14.21 5.72 17.92
C SER A 163 13.20 4.97 18.78
N ASP A 164 13.60 4.62 20.00
CA ASP A 164 12.65 4.37 21.08
C ASP A 164 11.84 5.67 21.28
N GLY A 165 10.52 5.56 21.40
CA GLY A 165 9.56 6.67 21.37
C GLY A 165 9.92 7.83 22.29
#